data_AF-A0AA37EW44-F1
#
_entry.id   AF-A0AA37EW44-F1
#
_cell.length_a   1.000
_cell.length_b   1.000
_cell.length_c   1.000
_cell.angle_alpha   90.00
_cell.angle_beta   90.00
_cell.angle_gamma   90.00
#
_symmetry.space_group_name_H-M   'P 1'
#
loop_
_entity.id
_entity.type
_entity.pdbx_description
1 polymer ?
#
loop_
_entity_poly.entity_id
_entity_poly.type
_entity_poly.pdbx_seq_one_letter_code
_entity_poly.pdbx_strand_id
1 'polypeptide(L)'
;MKHLLKTITLSSVLLSGAACTQDNMPLQARDEVVGIVGNETVTYMRYNTEEQPCITLRLENADVSKTLCKYTDQQGNTVDVTTDVAAVDYLSPVFTADGLEVTLDLISYYLDCRIPISETTIGEPVCTFKDMD
;
A
#
# COMPACT_ATOMS: atom_id res chain seq x y z
N MET A 1 60.18 37.24 19.59
CA MET A 1 59.24 37.79 18.59
C MET A 1 57.83 37.57 19.11
N LYS A 2 57.25 38.61 19.74
CA LYS A 2 56.00 39.27 19.33
C LYS A 2 54.80 38.32 19.14
N HIS A 3 53.96 38.24 20.17
CA HIS A 3 52.56 37.89 20.08
C HIS A 3 51.82 38.91 19.19
N LEU A 4 50.93 38.45 18.30
CA LEU A 4 49.82 39.27 17.81
C LEU A 4 48.64 38.39 17.36
N LEU A 5 47.48 38.68 17.98
CA LEU A 5 46.15 38.14 17.73
C LEU A 5 45.78 38.11 16.23
N LYS A 6 45.01 37.09 15.84
CA LYS A 6 43.98 37.25 14.79
C LYS A 6 42.64 36.70 15.29
N THR A 7 41.73 37.65 15.48
CA THR A 7 40.31 37.52 15.76
C THR A 7 39.64 36.62 14.71
N ILE A 8 39.00 35.53 15.14
CA ILE A 8 38.12 34.73 14.28
C ILE A 8 36.71 35.28 14.47
N THR A 9 36.22 36.02 13.49
CA THR A 9 34.86 36.55 13.48
C THR A 9 33.90 35.46 13.01
N LEU A 10 32.98 35.07 13.90
CA LEU A 10 31.81 34.23 13.60
C LEU A 10 31.00 34.87 12.46
N SER A 11 30.73 34.11 11.39
CA SER A 11 29.64 34.40 10.46
C SER A 11 28.61 33.30 10.59
N SER A 12 27.61 33.56 11.45
CA SER A 12 26.40 32.77 11.56
C SER A 12 25.55 33.02 10.31
N VAL A 13 25.69 32.17 9.29
CA VAL A 13 24.77 32.19 8.16
C VAL A 13 23.47 31.53 8.65
N LEU A 14 22.51 32.36 9.04
CA LEU A 14 21.12 31.95 9.19
C LEU A 14 20.58 31.66 7.79
N LEU A 15 20.72 30.40 7.33
CA LEU A 15 19.89 29.92 6.24
C LEU A 15 18.48 29.78 6.78
N SER A 16 17.68 30.82 6.54
CA SER A 16 16.22 30.76 6.54
C SER A 16 15.79 29.85 5.39
N GLY A 17 15.95 28.54 5.56
CA GLY A 17 15.30 27.56 4.71
C GLY A 17 13.80 27.68 4.96
N ALA A 18 13.08 28.19 3.96
CA ALA A 18 11.63 28.02 3.90
C ALA A 18 11.36 26.53 4.07
N ALA A 19 10.81 26.14 5.22
CA ALA A 19 10.29 24.81 5.40
C ALA A 19 9.24 24.62 4.31
N CYS A 20 9.50 23.72 3.36
CA CYS A 20 8.48 23.26 2.44
C CYS A 20 7.36 22.71 3.30
N THR A 21 6.22 23.40 3.36
CA THR A 21 4.96 22.77 3.71
C THR A 21 4.74 21.73 2.61
N GLN A 22 5.20 20.50 2.83
CA GLN A 22 4.73 19.38 2.03
C GLN A 22 3.21 19.37 2.23
N ASP A 23 2.47 19.54 1.14
CA ASP A 23 1.03 19.43 1.14
C ASP A 23 0.66 18.06 1.70
N ASN A 24 0.26 18.03 2.97
CA ASN A 24 -0.36 16.87 3.59
C ASN A 24 -1.81 16.77 3.09
N MET A 25 -1.98 16.61 1.78
CA MET A 25 -3.28 16.23 1.25
C MET A 25 -3.60 14.82 1.75
N PRO A 26 -4.77 14.61 2.36
CA PRO A 26 -5.17 13.28 2.78
C PRO A 26 -5.23 12.37 1.56
N LEU A 27 -4.68 11.15 1.69
CA LEU A 27 -4.73 10.14 0.64
C LEU A 27 -6.19 9.90 0.24
N GLN A 28 -6.51 10.08 -1.04
CA GLN A 28 -7.86 9.97 -1.56
C GLN A 28 -8.01 8.69 -2.38
N ALA A 29 -9.05 7.90 -2.09
CA ALA A 29 -9.40 6.76 -2.93
C ALA A 29 -9.82 7.27 -4.32
N ARG A 30 -9.31 6.62 -5.36
CA ARG A 30 -9.72 6.85 -6.75
C ARG A 30 -11.14 6.33 -6.98
N ASP A 31 -11.43 5.15 -6.48
CA ASP A 31 -12.73 4.49 -6.55
C ASP A 31 -12.90 3.47 -5.42
N GLU A 32 -14.13 2.99 -5.24
CA GLU A 32 -14.48 1.97 -4.27
C GLU A 32 -15.22 0.83 -4.96
N VAL A 33 -14.87 -0.41 -4.61
CA VAL A 33 -15.59 -1.60 -5.02
C VAL A 33 -16.26 -2.19 -3.79
N VAL A 34 -17.59 -2.27 -3.80
CA VAL A 34 -18.38 -2.77 -2.68
C VAL A 34 -18.93 -4.15 -3.03
N GLY A 35 -18.88 -5.07 -2.07
CA GLY A 35 -19.48 -6.40 -2.19
C GLY A 35 -19.96 -6.94 -0.86
N ILE A 36 -20.52 -8.15 -0.92
CA ILE A 36 -21.02 -8.86 0.27
C ILE A 36 -20.25 -10.18 0.37
N VAL A 37 -19.66 -10.44 1.54
CA VAL A 37 -19.00 -11.71 1.87
C VAL A 37 -19.69 -12.28 3.11
N GLY A 38 -20.38 -13.42 2.96
CA GLY A 38 -21.31 -13.90 3.99
C GLY A 38 -22.43 -12.88 4.26
N ASN A 39 -22.47 -12.32 5.47
CA ASN A 39 -23.40 -11.25 5.86
C ASN A 39 -22.71 -9.88 5.99
N GLU A 40 -21.43 -9.78 5.66
CA GLU A 40 -20.63 -8.57 5.85
C GLU A 40 -20.60 -7.74 4.57
N THR A 41 -20.82 -6.42 4.70
CA THR A 41 -20.58 -5.49 3.60
C THR A 41 -19.10 -5.13 3.61
N VAL A 42 -18.44 -5.36 2.48
CA VAL A 42 -17.00 -5.15 2.34
C VAL A 42 -16.74 -4.10 1.28
N THR A 43 -15.91 -3.12 1.63
CA THR A 43 -15.45 -2.07 0.72
C THR A 43 -13.97 -2.26 0.43
N TYR A 44 -13.61 -2.41 -0.84
CA TYR A 44 -12.24 -2.26 -1.33
C TYR A 44 -12.02 -0.81 -1.79
N MET A 45 -11.24 -0.06 -1.02
CA MET A 45 -10.82 1.30 -1.37
C MET A 45 -9.61 1.24 -2.31
N ARG A 46 -9.80 1.68 -3.54
CA ARG A 46 -8.78 1.65 -4.59
C ARG A 46 -8.10 2.99 -4.70
N TYR A 47 -6.81 3.02 -4.45
CA TYR A 47 -5.99 4.23 -4.54
C TYR A 47 -5.21 4.26 -5.86
N ASN A 48 -4.62 5.41 -6.16
CA ASN A 48 -3.53 5.46 -7.13
C ASN A 48 -2.37 4.60 -6.61
N THR A 49 -1.96 3.58 -7.36
CA THR A 49 -0.93 2.62 -6.91
C THR A 49 0.47 3.25 -6.85
N GLU A 50 0.71 4.36 -7.54
CA GLU A 50 1.95 5.15 -7.38
C GLU A 50 2.03 5.86 -6.02
N GLU A 51 0.89 6.17 -5.40
CA GLU A 51 0.79 6.87 -4.11
C GLU A 51 0.58 5.90 -2.94
N GLN A 52 -0.25 4.88 -3.16
CA GLN A 52 -0.56 3.82 -2.21
C GLN A 52 -0.68 2.50 -2.98
N PRO A 53 0.41 1.72 -3.08
CA PRO A 53 0.41 0.49 -3.85
C PRO A 53 -0.33 -0.65 -3.16
N CYS A 54 -0.84 -0.50 -1.93
CA CYS A 54 -1.43 -1.60 -1.16
C CYS A 54 -2.96 -1.71 -1.31
N ILE A 55 -3.51 -2.92 -1.20
CA ILE A 55 -4.97 -3.12 -1.12
C ILE A 55 -5.46 -2.67 0.26
N THR A 56 -6.52 -1.85 0.33
CA THR A 56 -7.19 -1.57 1.61
C THR A 56 -8.64 -2.02 1.59
N LEU A 57 -9.00 -2.88 2.54
CA LEU A 57 -10.34 -3.41 2.71
C LEU A 57 -10.95 -2.90 4.02
N ARG A 58 -12.26 -2.67 4.00
CA ARG A 58 -13.05 -2.31 5.18
C ARG A 58 -14.27 -3.23 5.30
N LEU A 59 -14.51 -3.73 6.51
CA LEU A 59 -15.75 -4.39 6.92
C LEU A 59 -16.62 -3.32 7.57
N GLU A 60 -17.77 -3.02 6.98
CA GLU A 60 -18.59 -1.88 7.40
C GLU A 60 -19.30 -2.13 8.73
N ASN A 61 -19.80 -3.34 8.99
CA ASN A 61 -20.53 -3.63 10.24
C ASN A 61 -19.57 -3.82 11.42
N ALA A 62 -18.42 -4.44 11.18
CA ALA A 62 -17.42 -4.69 12.21
C ALA A 62 -16.50 -3.49 12.48
N ASP A 63 -16.55 -2.46 11.62
CA ASP A 63 -15.64 -1.30 11.61
C ASP A 63 -14.15 -1.72 11.64
N VAL A 64 -13.84 -2.78 10.90
CA VAL A 64 -12.48 -3.31 10.75
C VAL A 64 -11.93 -2.85 9.41
N SER A 65 -10.73 -2.28 9.41
CA SER A 65 -10.00 -1.92 8.19
C SER A 65 -8.63 -2.57 8.18
N LYS A 66 -8.18 -3.03 7.01
CA LYS A 66 -6.86 -3.65 6.83
C LYS A 66 -6.24 -3.25 5.50
N THR A 67 -5.00 -2.79 5.57
CA THR A 67 -4.15 -2.53 4.39
C THR A 67 -3.16 -3.68 4.22
N LEU A 68 -3.10 -4.22 3.01
CA LEU A 68 -2.33 -5.40 2.61
C LEU A 68 -1.31 -5.01 1.55
N CYS A 69 -0.03 -5.10 1.91
CA CYS A 69 1.10 -4.78 1.02
C CYS A 69 1.97 -6.00 0.69
N LYS A 70 1.81 -7.08 1.45
CA LYS A 70 2.65 -8.28 1.36
C LYS A 70 1.81 -9.43 0.85
N TYR A 71 2.30 -10.08 -0.19
CA TYR A 71 1.61 -11.15 -0.88
C TYR A 71 2.50 -12.38 -0.91
N THR A 72 2.05 -13.43 -0.24
CA THR A 72 2.81 -14.69 -0.12
C THR A 72 2.21 -15.73 -1.06
N ASP A 73 3.05 -16.31 -1.89
CA ASP A 73 2.65 -17.43 -2.74
C ASP A 73 2.54 -18.75 -1.94
N GLN A 74 1.94 -19.77 -2.55
CA GLN A 74 1.81 -21.09 -1.93
C GLN A 74 3.14 -21.80 -1.61
N GLN A 75 4.26 -21.31 -2.15
CA GLN A 75 5.61 -21.83 -1.90
C GLN A 75 6.29 -21.10 -0.72
N GLY A 76 5.66 -20.05 -0.19
CA GLY A 76 6.17 -19.24 0.92
C GLY A 76 7.03 -18.07 0.47
N ASN A 77 7.11 -17.77 -0.83
CA ASN A 77 7.79 -16.58 -1.32
C ASN A 77 6.88 -15.37 -1.11
N THR A 78 7.39 -14.33 -0.47
CA THR A 78 6.63 -13.10 -0.20
C THR A 78 7.17 -11.98 -1.06
N VAL A 79 6.24 -11.22 -1.65
CA VAL A 79 6.52 -9.96 -2.34
C VAL A 79 5.90 -8.82 -1.54
N ASP A 80 6.69 -7.81 -1.20
CA ASP A 80 6.21 -6.54 -0.67
C ASP A 80 6.08 -5.51 -1.80
N VAL A 81 4.86 -5.15 -2.17
CA VAL A 81 4.62 -4.24 -3.30
C VAL A 81 5.09 -2.80 -3.05
N THR A 82 5.50 -2.47 -1.82
CA THR A 82 6.06 -1.16 -1.48
C THR A 82 7.55 -1.06 -1.77
N THR A 83 8.25 -2.19 -1.89
CA THR A 83 9.72 -2.22 -2.02
C THR A 83 10.26 -3.14 -3.11
N ASP A 84 9.59 -4.24 -3.39
CA ASP A 84 10.15 -5.35 -4.18
C ASP A 84 9.79 -5.27 -5.66
N VAL A 85 8.84 -4.39 -6.01
CA VAL A 85 8.32 -4.23 -7.38
C VAL A 85 8.38 -2.77 -7.81
N ALA A 86 8.53 -2.54 -9.11
CA ALA A 86 8.58 -1.19 -9.66
C ALA A 86 7.19 -0.56 -9.80
N ALA A 87 6.17 -1.36 -10.07
CA ALA A 87 4.77 -0.96 -10.05
C ALA A 87 3.88 -2.19 -9.82
N VAL A 88 2.63 -1.94 -9.43
CA VAL A 88 1.58 -2.95 -9.32
C VAL A 88 0.27 -2.40 -9.85
N ASP A 89 -0.46 -3.23 -10.60
CA ASP A 89 -1.87 -3.01 -10.92
C ASP A 89 -2.75 -4.13 -10.37
N TYR A 90 -3.95 -3.75 -9.92
CA TYR A 90 -4.95 -4.66 -9.36
C TYR A 90 -6.10 -4.87 -10.33
N LEU A 91 -6.08 -6.02 -10.98
CA LEU A 91 -6.97 -6.41 -12.06
C LEU A 91 -8.12 -7.28 -11.55
N SER A 92 -9.30 -7.08 -12.15
CA SER A 92 -10.48 -7.93 -11.96
C SER A 92 -10.84 -8.28 -10.50
N PRO A 93 -10.96 -7.30 -9.59
CA PRO A 93 -11.38 -7.60 -8.21
C PRO A 93 -12.82 -8.15 -8.20
N VAL A 94 -13.01 -9.33 -7.59
CA VAL A 94 -14.31 -9.99 -7.48
C VAL A 94 -14.52 -10.47 -6.04
N PHE A 95 -15.61 -10.01 -5.41
CA PHE A 95 -16.04 -10.59 -4.15
C PHE A 95 -16.73 -11.93 -4.36
N THR A 96 -16.32 -12.92 -3.58
CA THR A 96 -16.85 -14.28 -3.55
C THR A 96 -17.53 -14.54 -2.21
N ALA A 97 -18.10 -15.74 -2.03
CA ALA A 97 -18.72 -16.13 -0.76
C ALA A 97 -17.75 -16.07 0.44
N ASP A 98 -16.44 -16.15 0.19
CA ASP A 98 -15.43 -16.40 1.23
C ASP A 98 -14.32 -15.33 1.27
N GLY A 99 -14.39 -14.28 0.43
CA GLY A 99 -13.34 -13.29 0.34
C GLY A 99 -13.31 -12.48 -0.95
N LEU A 100 -12.18 -11.81 -1.17
CA LEU A 100 -11.86 -11.07 -2.39
C LEU A 100 -10.85 -11.86 -3.23
N GLU A 101 -11.18 -12.11 -4.49
CA GLU A 101 -10.23 -12.58 -5.51
C GLU A 101 -9.75 -11.40 -6.35
N VAL A 102 -8.45 -11.34 -6.62
CA VAL A 102 -7.82 -10.25 -7.38
C VAL A 102 -6.54 -10.75 -8.04
N THR A 103 -6.28 -10.29 -9.26
CA THR A 103 -5.00 -10.54 -9.94
C THR A 103 -4.10 -9.32 -9.78
N LEU A 104 -2.88 -9.53 -9.30
CA LEU A 104 -1.83 -8.53 -9.25
C LEU A 104 -0.99 -8.64 -10.52
N ASP A 105 -0.91 -7.54 -11.27
CA ASP A 105 0.07 -7.35 -12.34
C ASP A 105 1.33 -6.72 -11.75
N LEU A 106 2.44 -7.45 -11.75
CA LEU A 106 3.72 -6.98 -11.22
C LEU A 106 4.74 -6.70 -12.33
N ILE A 107 4.29 -6.33 -13.54
CA ILE A 107 5.05 -6.07 -14.77
C ILE A 107 5.73 -7.31 -15.36
N SER A 108 6.32 -8.16 -14.53
CA SER A 108 7.12 -9.31 -14.94
C SER A 108 6.37 -10.64 -14.82
N TYR A 109 5.29 -10.66 -14.04
CA TYR A 109 4.46 -11.84 -13.79
C TYR A 109 3.14 -11.43 -13.12
N TYR A 110 2.20 -12.37 -13.09
CA TYR A 110 0.94 -12.23 -12.38
C TYR A 110 0.93 -13.03 -11.07
N LEU A 111 0.23 -12.50 -10.06
CA LEU A 111 -0.20 -13.27 -8.90
C LEU A 111 -1.72 -13.28 -8.84
N ASP A 112 -2.33 -14.46 -8.92
CA ASP A 112 -3.74 -14.64 -8.62
C ASP A 112 -3.89 -14.84 -7.11
N CYS A 113 -4.46 -13.85 -6.43
CA CYS A 113 -4.54 -13.81 -4.97
C CYS A 113 -5.99 -13.93 -4.48
N ARG A 114 -6.16 -14.66 -3.38
CA ARG A 114 -7.39 -14.70 -2.59
C ARG A 114 -7.12 -14.12 -1.21
N ILE A 115 -7.88 -13.11 -0.83
CA ILE A 115 -7.89 -12.54 0.52
C ILE A 115 -9.12 -13.10 1.24
N PRO A 116 -8.94 -14.01 2.22
CA PRO A 116 -10.07 -14.59 2.94
C PRO A 116 -10.68 -13.52 3.87
N ILE A 117 -12.00 -13.45 3.88
CA ILE A 117 -12.76 -12.49 4.68
C ILE A 117 -13.84 -13.24 5.45
N SER A 118 -13.99 -12.89 6.73
CA SER A 118 -15.10 -13.32 7.59
C SER A 118 -15.85 -12.09 8.11
N GLU A 119 -16.95 -12.32 8.84
CA GLU A 119 -17.78 -11.23 9.38
C GLU A 119 -17.02 -10.22 10.24
N THR A 120 -15.87 -10.59 10.80
CA THR A 120 -15.09 -9.74 11.71
C THR A 120 -13.62 -9.63 11.36
N THR A 121 -13.16 -10.31 10.31
CA THR A 121 -11.72 -10.44 10.05
C THR A 121 -11.40 -10.34 8.56
N ILE A 122 -10.33 -9.60 8.24
CA ILE A 122 -9.68 -9.62 6.94
C ILE A 122 -8.37 -10.41 7.10
N GLY A 123 -8.26 -11.55 6.43
CA GLY A 123 -7.11 -12.44 6.54
C GLY A 123 -5.89 -11.97 5.75
N GLU A 124 -4.85 -12.81 5.73
CA GLU A 124 -3.68 -12.59 4.86
C GLU A 124 -3.95 -13.15 3.46
N PRO A 125 -3.46 -12.49 2.40
CA PRO A 125 -3.60 -12.98 1.03
C PRO A 125 -2.85 -14.31 0.84
N VAL A 126 -3.46 -15.22 0.08
CA VAL A 126 -2.82 -16.44 -0.43
C VAL A 126 -2.79 -16.35 -1.94
N CYS A 127 -1.61 -16.42 -2.53
CA CYS A 127 -1.41 -16.17 -3.95
C CYS A 127 -0.86 -17.38 -4.70
N THR A 128 -1.14 -17.43 -6.00
CA THR A 128 -0.56 -18.40 -6.93
C THR A 128 0.08 -17.66 -8.08
N PHE A 129 1.30 -18.07 -8.45
CA PHE A 129 2.00 -17.52 -9.60
C PHE A 129 1.28 -17.88 -10.90
N LYS A 130 1.24 -16.93 -11.83
CA LYS A 130 0.71 -17.11 -13.17
C LYS A 130 1.62 -16.41 -14.19
N ASP A 131 1.99 -17.15 -15.23
CA ASP A 131 2.77 -16.61 -16.33
C ASP A 131 1.97 -15.54 -17.09
N MET A 132 2.69 -14.54 -17.63
CA MET A 132 2.10 -13.60 -18.58
C MET A 132 2.03 -14.29 -19.95
N ASP A 133 0.83 -14.45 -20.48
CA ASP A 133 0.60 -15.00 -21.84
C ASP A 133 1.14 -14.07 -22.94
#